data_AF-A0A0C9XXF3-F1
#
_entry.id   AF-A0A0C9XXF3-F1
#
_cell.length_a   1.000
_cell.length_b   1.000
_cell.length_c   1.000
_cell.angle_alpha   90.00
_cell.angle_beta   90.00
_cell.angle_gamma   90.00
#
_symmetry.space_group_name_H-M   'P 1'
#
loop_
_entity.id
_entity.type
_entity.pdbx_description
1 polymer ?
#
loop_
_entity_poly.entity_id
_entity_poly.type
_entity_poly.pdbx_seq_one_letter_code
_entity_poly.pdbx_strand_id
1 'polypeptide(L)'
;MTNTSNDPSPPASGSIPDDFMCQYHEPQMMMSQMLLSQNISPQIQTPTAVAPQSIFVPLPPFTSINSEPSPGKSSLYHHFPTIKASMLLDIAHHEFKPKDLFKLDSHFRERGDPDKGEDSKSHAGLPKEYLSLSSLLTPLLTYFRVLENFAASAGDLEATCVIADGTAIYMAHILVLHQQYQWGAVLQYHFDFHYLRRPEMRDGDYSGWARTDAELMNRHLFGHFKVASEGDSGSSASTSKTRAEQVCFAFNKGECTTSPCPGGCVHKCRKCSAMGHGEKDCKKT
;
A
#
# COMPACT_ATOMS: atom_id res chain seq x y z
N MET A 1 -43.75 38.48 -40.98
CA MET A 1 -42.62 37.55 -41.08
C MET A 1 -41.92 37.56 -39.74
N THR A 2 -42.23 36.56 -38.93
CA THR A 2 -41.82 36.37 -37.55
C THR A 2 -40.61 35.44 -37.49
N ASN A 3 -39.58 35.80 -36.74
CA ASN A 3 -38.62 34.82 -36.19
C ASN A 3 -37.96 35.41 -34.94
N THR A 4 -38.55 35.11 -33.79
CA THR A 4 -37.97 35.27 -32.45
C THR A 4 -37.23 33.97 -32.11
N SER A 5 -35.90 34.06 -31.98
CA SER A 5 -35.03 32.97 -31.55
C SER A 5 -34.95 32.96 -30.03
N ASN A 6 -35.42 31.88 -29.41
CA ASN A 6 -35.29 31.59 -27.98
C ASN A 6 -34.20 30.54 -27.81
N ASP A 7 -33.06 30.93 -27.24
CA ASP A 7 -31.98 30.04 -26.83
C ASP A 7 -32.11 29.75 -25.32
N PRO A 8 -32.17 28.48 -24.87
CA PRO A 8 -32.24 28.15 -23.45
C PRO A 8 -30.84 28.11 -22.82
N SER A 9 -30.68 28.84 -21.71
CA SER A 9 -29.46 28.80 -20.89
C SER A 9 -29.26 27.43 -20.22
N PRO A 10 -28.00 26.99 -20.01
CA PRO A 10 -27.71 25.73 -19.34
C PRO A 10 -27.99 25.81 -17.82
N PRO A 11 -28.37 24.69 -17.18
CA PRO A 11 -28.63 24.66 -15.75
C PRO A 11 -27.32 24.78 -14.95
N ALA A 12 -27.41 25.54 -13.86
CA ALA A 12 -26.33 25.76 -12.91
C ALA A 12 -25.77 24.43 -12.36
N SER A 13 -24.46 24.27 -12.44
CA SER A 13 -23.72 23.18 -11.80
C SER A 13 -23.89 23.26 -10.29
N GLY A 14 -24.59 22.27 -9.73
CA GLY A 14 -24.68 22.07 -8.29
C GLY A 14 -23.30 21.76 -7.72
N SER A 15 -22.86 22.60 -6.79
CA SER A 15 -21.71 22.38 -5.93
C SER A 15 -21.90 21.11 -5.10
N ILE A 16 -21.00 20.15 -5.29
CA ILE A 16 -20.89 18.94 -4.46
C ILE A 16 -20.40 19.39 -3.06
N PRO A 17 -20.93 18.86 -1.95
CA PRO A 17 -20.50 19.26 -0.61
C PRO A 17 -19.08 18.76 -0.34
N ASP A 18 -18.17 19.69 0.00
CA ASP A 18 -16.79 19.45 0.42
C ASP A 18 -16.65 18.71 1.77
N ASP A 19 -17.76 18.38 2.45
CA ASP A 19 -17.76 17.85 3.81
C ASP A 19 -17.32 16.38 3.96
N PHE A 20 -17.12 15.65 2.85
CA PHE A 20 -16.72 14.24 2.92
C PHE A 20 -15.19 14.02 3.01
N MET A 21 -14.39 15.09 2.86
CA MET A 21 -12.91 15.01 2.87
C MET A 21 -12.30 15.00 4.27
N CYS A 22 -12.96 15.57 5.30
CA CYS A 22 -12.38 15.65 6.65
C CYS A 22 -12.47 14.34 7.45
N GLN A 23 -13.44 13.46 7.17
CA GLN A 23 -13.75 12.35 8.07
C GLN A 23 -12.77 11.17 7.99
N TYR A 24 -12.01 11.04 6.90
CA TYR A 24 -11.03 9.96 6.72
C TYR A 24 -9.58 10.37 7.02
N HIS A 25 -9.32 11.67 7.18
CA HIS A 25 -7.99 12.18 7.51
C HIS A 25 -7.68 12.00 9.01
N GLU A 26 -8.69 12.02 9.86
CA GLU A 26 -8.55 11.92 11.32
C GLU A 26 -8.10 10.54 11.81
N PRO A 27 -8.68 9.40 11.33
CA PRO A 27 -8.27 8.08 11.81
C PRO A 27 -6.84 7.70 11.36
N GLN A 28 -6.43 8.10 10.15
CA GLN A 28 -5.07 7.84 9.67
C GLN A 28 -4.03 8.68 10.43
N MET A 29 -4.33 9.96 10.69
CA MET A 29 -3.48 10.81 11.55
C MET A 29 -3.40 10.25 12.98
N MET A 30 -4.50 9.71 13.52
CA MET A 30 -4.53 9.11 14.85
C MET A 30 -3.73 7.80 14.92
N MET A 31 -3.76 6.97 13.87
CA MET A 31 -2.98 5.73 13.83
C MET A 31 -1.49 5.98 13.64
N SER A 32 -1.13 7.01 12.85
CA SER A 32 0.25 7.47 12.70
C SER A 32 0.76 8.16 13.98
N GLN A 33 -0.06 8.98 14.65
CA GLN A 33 0.25 9.54 15.97
C GLN A 33 0.38 8.47 17.06
N MET A 34 -0.41 7.40 17.04
CA MET A 34 -0.26 6.30 18.00
C MET A 34 1.07 5.56 17.84
N LEU A 35 1.57 5.41 16.61
CA LEU A 35 2.87 4.79 16.36
C LEU A 35 4.03 5.71 16.77
N LEU A 36 3.87 7.03 16.63
CA LEU A 36 4.86 8.03 17.07
C LEU A 36 4.82 8.31 18.59
N SER A 37 3.68 8.13 19.24
CA SER A 37 3.49 8.42 20.68
C SER A 37 4.07 7.36 21.62
N GLN A 38 4.58 6.23 21.11
CA GLN A 38 5.28 5.23 21.92
C GLN A 38 6.73 5.63 22.25
N ASN A 39 7.19 6.82 21.84
CA ASN A 39 8.55 7.30 22.07
C ASN A 39 8.63 8.59 22.92
N ILE A 40 7.72 8.77 23.88
CA ILE A 40 7.75 9.91 24.82
C ILE A 40 8.20 9.44 26.20
N SER A 41 9.40 9.89 26.58
CA SER A 41 9.96 9.82 27.93
C SER A 41 8.99 10.38 28.99
N PRO A 42 8.78 9.71 30.13
CA PRO A 42 7.99 10.28 31.22
C PRO A 42 8.80 11.34 31.97
N GLN A 43 8.26 12.56 32.03
CA GLN A 43 8.69 13.61 32.94
C GLN A 43 8.56 13.18 34.40
N ILE A 44 9.54 13.63 35.17
CA ILE A 44 9.65 13.55 36.63
C ILE A 44 8.44 14.25 37.28
N GLN A 45 7.66 13.47 38.03
CA GLN A 45 6.88 14.00 39.15
C GLN A 45 7.31 13.24 40.40
N THR A 46 7.65 13.98 41.45
CA THR A 46 7.88 13.49 42.81
C THR A 46 6.58 13.39 43.58
N PRO A 47 6.16 12.18 44.01
CA PRO A 47 5.31 12.03 45.18
C PRO A 47 6.13 11.45 46.34
N THR A 48 5.91 12.02 47.50
CA THR A 48 6.44 11.55 48.78
C THR A 48 5.73 10.26 49.20
N ALA A 49 6.55 9.29 49.64
CA ALA A 49 6.26 8.21 50.60
C ALA A 49 5.92 6.78 50.12
N VAL A 50 6.63 5.87 50.80
CA VAL A 50 6.50 4.41 51.00
C VAL A 50 7.03 3.50 49.88
N ALA A 51 8.24 2.98 50.14
CA ALA A 51 9.00 2.08 49.30
C ALA A 51 8.50 0.62 49.33
N PRO A 52 8.17 0.02 48.18
CA PRO A 52 8.38 -1.39 47.94
C PRO A 52 9.83 -1.61 47.46
N GLN A 53 10.53 -2.58 48.06
CA GLN A 53 11.88 -2.97 47.64
C GLN A 53 11.83 -3.60 46.24
N SER A 54 12.07 -2.77 45.22
CA SER A 54 12.25 -3.22 43.85
C SER A 54 13.69 -3.70 43.66
N ILE A 55 13.84 -4.96 43.26
CA ILE A 55 15.12 -5.54 42.84
C ILE A 55 15.42 -4.93 41.46
N PHE A 56 16.02 -3.75 41.47
CA PHE A 56 16.47 -3.08 40.25
C PHE A 56 17.80 -3.68 39.84
N VAL A 57 17.79 -4.57 38.84
CA VAL A 57 19.01 -5.00 38.17
C VAL A 57 19.52 -3.80 37.35
N PRO A 58 20.71 -3.25 37.61
CA PRO A 58 21.23 -2.17 36.80
C PRO A 58 21.42 -2.66 35.37
N LEU A 59 20.84 -1.96 34.40
CA LEU A 59 21.17 -2.19 33.00
C LEU A 59 22.68 -2.04 32.83
N PRO A 60 23.33 -2.91 32.03
CA PRO A 60 24.76 -2.80 31.81
C PRO A 60 25.08 -1.40 31.27
N PRO A 61 26.07 -0.70 31.83
CA PRO A 61 26.47 0.60 31.32
C PRO A 61 26.89 0.44 29.86
N PHE A 62 26.25 1.18 28.95
CA PHE A 62 26.77 1.39 27.61
C PHE A 62 28.04 2.19 27.76
N THR A 63 29.18 1.50 27.83
CA THR A 63 30.48 2.14 27.83
C THR A 63 30.64 2.80 26.47
N SER A 64 30.58 4.13 26.43
CA SER A 64 31.02 4.91 25.27
C SER A 64 32.51 4.65 25.11
N ILE A 65 32.84 3.62 24.33
CA ILE A 65 34.22 3.39 23.90
C ILE A 65 34.55 4.62 23.05
N ASN A 66 35.39 5.49 23.60
CA ASN A 66 36.10 6.51 22.85
C ASN A 66 36.86 5.76 21.76
N SER A 67 36.22 5.66 20.59
CA SER A 67 36.68 4.85 19.49
C SER A 67 37.72 5.68 18.76
N GLU A 68 38.98 5.47 19.12
CA GLU A 68 40.09 5.71 18.22
C GLU A 68 39.70 5.09 16.86
N PRO A 69 39.82 5.80 15.71
CA PRO A 69 39.33 5.31 14.43
C PRO A 69 40.13 4.07 14.04
N SER A 70 39.60 2.89 14.38
CA SER A 70 40.18 1.62 13.98
C SER A 70 40.22 1.60 12.44
N PRO A 71 41.39 1.35 11.82
CA PRO A 71 41.57 1.38 10.37
C PRO A 71 40.98 0.13 9.69
N GLY A 72 39.90 -0.41 10.23
CA GLY A 72 39.06 -1.43 9.59
C GLY A 72 37.84 -0.77 8.97
N LYS A 73 38.03 0.11 7.98
CA LYS A 73 36.92 0.61 7.15
C LYS A 73 36.41 -0.56 6.32
N SER A 74 35.50 -1.35 6.89
CA SER A 74 34.79 -2.39 6.16
C SER A 74 34.05 -1.72 5.01
N SER A 75 34.64 -1.80 3.81
CA SER A 75 34.05 -1.23 2.59
C SER A 75 32.61 -1.70 2.46
N LEU A 76 31.72 -0.82 2.01
CA LEU A 76 30.30 -1.11 1.79
C LEU A 76 30.10 -2.39 0.95
N TYR A 77 31.04 -2.70 0.07
CA TYR A 77 31.10 -3.95 -0.70
C TYR A 77 31.12 -5.23 0.16
N HIS A 78 31.77 -5.22 1.32
CA HIS A 78 31.82 -6.38 2.23
C HIS A 78 30.46 -6.67 2.86
N HIS A 79 29.63 -5.64 3.06
CA HIS A 79 28.28 -5.80 3.62
C HIS A 79 27.27 -6.25 2.56
N PHE A 80 27.52 -5.94 1.29
CA PHE A 80 26.62 -6.24 0.17
C PHE A 80 27.34 -6.93 -0.99
N PRO A 81 27.98 -8.10 -0.77
CA PRO A 81 28.82 -8.75 -1.77
C PRO A 81 28.04 -9.23 -3.01
N THR A 82 26.73 -9.39 -2.87
CA THR A 82 25.85 -9.80 -3.96
C THR A 82 25.46 -8.63 -4.86
N ILE A 83 25.51 -7.37 -4.41
CA ILE A 83 25.05 -6.22 -5.18
C ILE A 83 26.19 -5.69 -6.07
N LYS A 84 25.89 -5.33 -7.32
CA LYS A 84 26.90 -4.78 -8.23
C LYS A 84 27.43 -3.45 -7.67
N ALA A 85 28.75 -3.25 -7.70
CA ALA A 85 29.38 -2.03 -7.21
C ALA A 85 28.79 -0.75 -7.84
N SER A 86 28.44 -0.79 -9.14
CA SER A 86 27.79 0.34 -9.81
C SER A 86 26.44 0.71 -9.18
N MET A 87 25.63 -0.28 -8.80
CA MET A 87 24.33 -0.03 -8.17
C MET A 87 24.50 0.53 -6.76
N LEU A 88 25.53 0.09 -6.02
CA LEU A 88 25.85 0.64 -4.70
C LEU A 88 26.24 2.12 -4.81
N LEU A 89 27.03 2.49 -5.83
CA LEU A 89 27.37 3.88 -6.12
C LEU A 89 26.14 4.69 -6.54
N ASP A 90 25.29 4.14 -7.42
CA ASP A 90 24.04 4.79 -7.82
C ASP A 90 23.14 5.05 -6.60
N ILE A 91 23.11 4.15 -5.61
CA ILE A 91 22.35 4.37 -4.36
C ILE A 91 23.01 5.46 -3.53
N ALA A 92 24.33 5.39 -3.33
CA ALA A 92 25.09 6.37 -2.54
C ALA A 92 24.99 7.80 -3.11
N HIS A 93 24.89 7.93 -4.42
CA HIS A 93 24.74 9.23 -5.11
C HIS A 93 23.26 9.63 -5.30
N HIS A 94 22.32 8.85 -4.78
CA HIS A 94 20.87 9.06 -4.98
C HIS A 94 20.48 9.12 -6.46
N GLU A 95 21.17 8.36 -7.30
CA GLU A 95 20.93 8.20 -8.74
C GLU A 95 20.08 6.96 -9.08
N PHE A 96 20.03 6.01 -8.15
CA PHE A 96 19.31 4.75 -8.31
C PHE A 96 17.80 4.98 -8.52
N LYS A 97 17.24 4.34 -9.57
CA LYS A 97 15.84 4.57 -9.95
C LYS A 97 14.91 3.66 -9.13
N PRO A 98 13.74 4.17 -8.67
CA PRO A 98 12.75 3.37 -7.94
C PRO A 98 12.29 2.13 -8.73
N LYS A 99 12.13 2.29 -10.05
CA LYS A 99 11.73 1.21 -10.97
C LYS A 99 12.77 0.09 -11.09
N ASP A 100 14.01 0.36 -10.70
CA ASP A 100 15.12 -0.60 -10.73
C ASP A 100 15.33 -1.32 -9.39
N LEU A 101 14.52 -1.02 -8.34
CA LEU A 101 14.64 -1.64 -7.01
C LEU A 101 14.65 -3.16 -7.06
N PHE A 102 13.85 -3.80 -7.91
CA PHE A 102 13.80 -5.26 -8.04
C PHE A 102 15.18 -5.90 -8.31
N LYS A 103 16.12 -5.15 -8.90
CA LYS A 103 17.50 -5.61 -9.17
C LYS A 103 18.32 -5.81 -7.90
N LEU A 104 17.87 -5.28 -6.75
CA LEU A 104 18.49 -5.48 -5.45
C LEU A 104 18.09 -6.80 -4.78
N ASP A 105 17.02 -7.45 -5.26
CA ASP A 105 16.61 -8.76 -4.76
C ASP A 105 17.54 -9.85 -5.31
N SER A 106 18.06 -10.71 -4.43
CA SER A 106 18.89 -11.86 -4.83
C SER A 106 18.12 -12.85 -5.71
N HIS A 107 16.82 -13.04 -5.46
CA HIS A 107 16.00 -14.01 -6.22
C HIS A 107 15.79 -13.59 -7.67
N PHE A 108 15.74 -12.28 -7.93
CA PHE A 108 15.65 -11.77 -9.30
C PHE A 108 16.94 -12.02 -10.09
N ARG A 109 18.10 -11.99 -9.42
CA ARG A 109 19.41 -12.12 -10.06
C ARG A 109 19.79 -13.57 -10.36
N GLU A 110 19.25 -14.51 -9.60
CA GLU A 110 19.47 -15.96 -9.80
C GLU A 110 18.65 -16.51 -10.97
N ARG A 111 17.48 -15.91 -11.25
CA ARG A 111 16.79 -16.10 -12.53
C ARG A 111 17.59 -15.38 -13.60
N GLY A 112 18.54 -16.10 -14.20
CA GLY A 112 19.37 -15.60 -15.30
C GLY A 112 18.54 -14.90 -16.39
N ASP A 113 19.24 -14.07 -17.17
CA ASP A 113 18.68 -13.22 -18.23
C ASP A 113 17.51 -13.93 -18.95
N PRO A 114 16.28 -13.42 -18.90
CA PRO A 114 15.12 -14.03 -19.55
C PRO A 114 15.23 -13.86 -21.07
N ASP A 115 16.24 -14.47 -21.67
CA ASP A 115 16.34 -14.57 -23.12
C ASP A 115 15.24 -15.53 -23.60
N LYS A 116 14.25 -14.95 -24.30
CA LYS A 116 13.40 -15.58 -25.32
C LYS A 116 12.37 -16.64 -24.88
N GLY A 117 11.35 -16.19 -24.15
CA GLY A 117 10.08 -16.92 -24.07
C GLY A 117 8.88 -15.97 -24.11
N GLU A 118 8.51 -15.51 -25.31
CA GLU A 118 7.14 -15.04 -25.65
C GLU A 118 6.13 -16.06 -25.11
N ASP A 119 5.20 -15.77 -24.20
CA ASP A 119 3.92 -15.11 -24.44
C ASP A 119 3.20 -14.87 -23.09
N SER A 120 3.87 -14.25 -22.11
CA SER A 120 3.18 -13.87 -20.87
C SER A 120 2.39 -12.58 -21.10
N LYS A 121 1.10 -12.72 -21.45
CA LYS A 121 0.12 -11.63 -21.49
C LYS A 121 0.29 -10.72 -20.28
N SER A 122 0.78 -9.50 -20.51
CA SER A 122 0.97 -8.49 -19.48
C SER A 122 -0.39 -8.16 -18.86
N HIS A 123 -0.50 -8.34 -17.55
CA HIS A 123 -1.62 -7.77 -16.80
C HIS A 123 -1.50 -6.24 -16.89
N ALA A 124 -2.43 -5.63 -17.61
CA ALA A 124 -2.69 -4.20 -17.77
C ALA A 124 -1.75 -3.25 -16.97
N GLY A 125 -0.64 -2.84 -17.60
CA GLY A 125 0.14 -1.67 -17.22
C GLY A 125 1.10 -1.79 -16.02
N LEU A 126 1.14 -2.92 -15.30
CA LEU A 126 2.07 -3.10 -14.18
C LEU A 126 3.39 -3.72 -14.65
N PRO A 127 4.56 -3.24 -14.16
CA PRO A 127 5.82 -3.92 -14.42
C PRO A 127 5.75 -5.34 -13.85
N LYS A 128 6.21 -6.31 -14.65
CA LYS A 128 6.15 -7.75 -14.34
C LYS A 128 6.94 -8.11 -13.08
N GLU A 129 7.84 -7.23 -12.69
CA GLU A 129 8.78 -7.39 -11.58
C GLU A 129 8.13 -7.10 -10.22
N TYR A 130 7.00 -6.38 -10.19
CA TYR A 130 6.35 -5.92 -8.95
C TYR A 130 4.95 -6.52 -8.76
N LEU A 131 4.82 -7.84 -8.85
CA LEU A 131 3.52 -8.51 -8.74
C LEU A 131 3.00 -8.61 -7.30
N SER A 132 3.86 -8.43 -6.30
CA SER A 132 3.50 -8.59 -4.89
C SER A 132 4.09 -7.49 -4.01
N LEU A 133 3.50 -7.30 -2.84
CA LEU A 133 4.08 -6.44 -1.81
C LEU A 133 5.53 -6.83 -1.46
N SER A 134 5.81 -8.13 -1.34
CA SER A 134 7.17 -8.62 -1.03
C SER A 134 8.19 -8.27 -2.11
N SER A 135 7.79 -8.27 -3.39
CA SER A 135 8.66 -7.87 -4.50
C SER A 135 9.07 -6.39 -4.46
N LEU A 136 8.36 -5.57 -3.69
CA LEU A 136 8.76 -4.19 -3.38
C LEU A 136 9.53 -4.09 -2.06
N LEU A 137 8.98 -4.64 -0.97
CA LEU A 137 9.50 -4.39 0.38
C LEU A 137 10.91 -4.96 0.59
N THR A 138 11.21 -6.16 0.08
CA THR A 138 12.53 -6.80 0.23
C THR A 138 13.66 -5.97 -0.42
N PRO A 139 13.57 -5.61 -1.72
CA PRO A 139 14.59 -4.75 -2.33
C PRO A 139 14.61 -3.34 -1.74
N LEU A 140 13.47 -2.78 -1.34
CA LEU A 140 13.41 -1.46 -0.71
C LEU A 140 14.11 -1.44 0.65
N LEU A 141 13.95 -2.47 1.48
CA LEU A 141 14.69 -2.59 2.73
C LEU A 141 16.19 -2.70 2.48
N THR A 142 16.59 -3.44 1.44
CA THR A 142 18.00 -3.54 1.03
C THR A 142 18.54 -2.16 0.60
N TYR A 143 17.77 -1.38 -0.15
CA TYR A 143 18.11 -0.01 -0.53
C TYR A 143 18.40 0.87 0.70
N PHE A 144 17.52 0.86 1.70
CA PHE A 144 17.72 1.63 2.93
C PHE A 144 18.91 1.17 3.74
N ARG A 145 19.16 -0.15 3.84
CA ARG A 145 20.35 -0.66 4.53
C ARG A 145 21.64 -0.19 3.86
N VAL A 146 21.66 -0.07 2.53
CA VAL A 146 22.81 0.50 1.81
C VAL A 146 23.01 1.97 2.17
N LEU A 147 21.93 2.77 2.17
CA LEU A 147 21.98 4.19 2.58
C LEU A 147 22.47 4.36 4.02
N GLU A 148 21.92 3.58 4.96
CA GLU A 148 22.28 3.60 6.37
C GLU A 148 23.76 3.28 6.58
N ASN A 149 24.27 2.24 5.93
CA ASN A 149 25.68 1.86 6.01
C ASN A 149 26.60 2.89 5.36
N PHE A 150 26.15 3.55 4.28
CA PHE A 150 26.90 4.62 3.64
C PHE A 150 27.04 5.83 4.57
N ALA A 151 25.93 6.30 5.16
CA ALA A 151 25.93 7.38 6.15
C ALA A 151 26.80 7.04 7.37
N ALA A 152 26.65 5.82 7.91
CA ALA A 152 27.45 5.36 9.05
C ALA A 152 28.95 5.32 8.72
N SER A 153 29.31 4.88 7.52
CA SER A 153 30.71 4.85 7.06
C SER A 153 31.31 6.24 6.86
N ALA A 154 30.47 7.24 6.56
CA ALA A 154 30.86 8.64 6.51
C ALA A 154 30.98 9.29 7.90
N GLY A 155 30.57 8.58 8.97
CA GLY A 155 30.52 9.11 10.33
C GLY A 155 29.33 10.04 10.59
N ASP A 156 28.32 10.03 9.73
CA ASP A 156 27.12 10.86 9.84
C ASP A 156 26.04 10.13 10.65
N LEU A 157 26.19 10.19 11.98
CA LEU A 157 25.28 9.53 12.91
C LEU A 157 23.84 10.08 12.81
N GLU A 158 23.69 11.37 12.57
CA GLU A 158 22.39 12.01 12.43
C GLU A 158 21.65 11.46 11.21
N ALA A 159 22.29 11.46 10.04
CA ALA A 159 21.70 10.88 8.84
C ALA A 159 21.37 9.39 9.02
N THR A 160 22.26 8.61 9.65
CA THR A 160 22.00 7.19 9.96
C THR A 160 20.72 7.02 10.78
N CYS A 161 20.53 7.78 11.85
CA CYS A 161 19.31 7.72 12.67
C CYS A 161 18.06 8.14 11.87
N VAL A 162 18.13 9.27 11.14
CA VAL A 162 16.99 9.75 10.34
C VAL A 162 16.60 8.77 9.25
N ILE A 163 17.58 8.11 8.59
CA ILE A 163 17.33 7.07 7.60
C ILE A 163 16.64 5.87 8.25
N ALA A 164 17.12 5.40 9.40
CA ALA A 164 16.55 4.25 10.10
C ALA A 164 15.09 4.52 10.52
N ASP A 165 14.83 5.68 11.13
CA ASP A 165 13.49 6.08 11.55
C ASP A 165 12.56 6.27 10.34
N GLY A 166 13.02 6.99 9.31
CA GLY A 166 12.28 7.19 8.06
C GLY A 166 11.96 5.87 7.35
N THR A 167 12.88 4.91 7.38
CA THR A 167 12.66 3.56 6.86
C THR A 167 11.51 2.88 7.58
N ALA A 168 11.52 2.86 8.91
CA ALA A 168 10.47 2.20 9.69
C ALA A 168 9.08 2.84 9.42
N ILE A 169 9.01 4.17 9.42
CA ILE A 169 7.77 4.92 9.17
C ILE A 169 7.26 4.67 7.75
N TYR A 170 8.12 4.77 6.74
CA TYR A 170 7.71 4.60 5.35
C TYR A 170 7.26 3.16 5.05
N MET A 171 7.95 2.16 5.61
CA MET A 171 7.57 0.76 5.43
C MET A 171 6.19 0.48 6.04
N ALA A 172 5.93 1.01 7.25
CA ALA A 172 4.60 0.93 7.86
C ALA A 172 3.54 1.63 7.01
N HIS A 173 3.85 2.80 6.44
CA HIS A 173 2.94 3.54 5.55
C HIS A 173 2.57 2.73 4.30
N ILE A 174 3.55 2.15 3.60
CA ILE A 174 3.29 1.31 2.42
C ILE A 174 2.42 0.09 2.77
N LEU A 175 2.61 -0.52 3.95
CA LEU A 175 1.77 -1.61 4.43
C LEU A 175 0.32 -1.17 4.63
N VAL A 176 0.09 -0.02 5.25
CA VAL A 176 -1.25 0.56 5.44
C VAL A 176 -1.90 0.87 4.09
N LEU A 177 -1.17 1.51 3.17
CA LEU A 177 -1.67 1.80 1.84
C LEU A 177 -2.02 0.51 1.08
N HIS A 178 -1.17 -0.51 1.15
CA HIS A 178 -1.43 -1.80 0.53
C HIS A 178 -2.70 -2.46 1.08
N GLN A 179 -3.05 -2.29 2.35
CA GLN A 179 -4.29 -2.85 2.89
C GLN A 179 -5.54 -2.13 2.34
N GLN A 180 -5.45 -0.83 2.09
CA GLN A 180 -6.61 0.01 1.75
C GLN A 180 -6.82 0.18 0.24
N TYR A 181 -5.74 0.15 -0.55
CA TYR A 181 -5.76 0.55 -1.96
C TYR A 181 -5.27 -0.59 -2.87
N GLN A 182 -5.68 -0.53 -4.13
CA GLN A 182 -5.25 -1.45 -5.18
C GLN A 182 -3.73 -1.39 -5.33
N TRP A 183 -3.09 -2.56 -5.47
CA TRP A 183 -1.62 -2.65 -5.47
C TRP A 183 -0.97 -1.79 -6.54
N GLY A 184 -1.53 -1.73 -7.75
CA GLY A 184 -0.97 -0.92 -8.82
C GLY A 184 -0.93 0.58 -8.51
N ALA A 185 -1.94 1.10 -7.82
CA ALA A 185 -1.99 2.49 -7.36
C ALA A 185 -0.93 2.77 -6.29
N VAL A 186 -0.77 1.86 -5.32
CA VAL A 186 0.26 1.94 -4.28
C VAL A 186 1.67 1.92 -4.88
N LEU A 187 1.89 1.11 -5.92
CA LEU A 187 3.18 1.05 -6.59
C LEU A 187 3.51 2.35 -7.35
N GLN A 188 2.53 2.96 -8.03
CA GLN A 188 2.73 4.27 -8.67
C GLN A 188 3.03 5.35 -7.63
N TYR A 189 2.27 5.38 -6.53
CA TYR A 189 2.56 6.27 -5.39
C TYR A 189 4.01 6.09 -4.91
N HIS A 190 4.45 4.85 -4.69
CA HIS A 190 5.80 4.57 -4.22
C HIS A 190 6.88 5.10 -5.18
N PHE A 191 6.72 4.90 -6.50
CA PHE A 191 7.70 5.36 -7.48
C PHE A 191 7.82 6.88 -7.50
N ASP A 192 6.70 7.60 -7.56
CA ASP A 192 6.71 9.06 -7.60
C ASP A 192 7.19 9.64 -6.27
N PHE A 193 6.78 9.05 -5.15
CA PHE A 193 7.26 9.42 -3.81
C PHE A 193 8.79 9.27 -3.73
N HIS A 194 9.35 8.14 -4.14
CA HIS A 194 10.80 7.92 -4.12
C HIS A 194 11.53 8.90 -5.06
N TYR A 195 10.99 9.19 -6.25
CA TYR A 195 11.57 10.22 -7.12
C TYR A 195 11.62 11.60 -6.47
N LEU A 196 10.61 12.00 -5.70
CA LEU A 196 10.61 13.27 -4.96
C LEU A 196 11.66 13.32 -3.84
N ARG A 197 11.93 12.19 -3.18
CA ARG A 197 12.93 12.13 -2.09
C ARG A 197 14.38 12.18 -2.58
N ARG A 198 14.65 11.77 -3.82
CA ARG A 198 16.01 11.76 -4.38
C ARG A 198 16.71 13.12 -4.43
N PRO A 199 16.10 14.23 -4.89
CA PRO A 199 16.72 15.55 -4.75
C PRO A 199 16.96 15.94 -3.29
N GLU A 200 16.00 15.71 -2.38
CA GLU A 200 16.17 16.00 -0.95
C GLU A 200 17.39 15.28 -0.35
N MET A 201 17.55 13.98 -0.66
CA MET A 201 18.71 13.22 -0.18
C MET A 201 20.04 13.67 -0.78
N ARG A 202 20.06 14.23 -2.01
CA ARG A 202 21.28 14.83 -2.58
C ARG A 202 21.71 16.09 -1.82
N ASP A 203 20.74 16.78 -1.22
CA ASP A 203 20.99 17.93 -0.34
C ASP A 203 21.27 17.49 1.12
N GLY A 204 21.31 16.18 1.38
CA GLY A 204 21.53 15.61 2.71
C GLY A 204 20.28 15.53 3.59
N ASP A 205 19.10 15.89 3.08
CA ASP A 205 17.85 15.79 3.83
C ASP A 205 17.19 14.42 3.62
N TYR A 206 17.24 13.59 4.67
CA TYR A 206 16.60 12.27 4.70
C TYR A 206 15.23 12.27 5.39
N SER A 207 14.82 13.40 6.00
CA SER A 207 13.59 13.50 6.81
C SER A 207 12.33 13.25 5.98
N GLY A 208 12.41 13.44 4.66
CA GLY A 208 11.32 13.23 3.73
C GLY A 208 10.71 11.82 3.76
N TRP A 209 11.46 10.79 4.13
CA TRP A 209 10.97 9.41 4.22
C TRP A 209 9.98 9.21 5.39
N ALA A 210 10.09 10.01 6.45
CA ALA A 210 9.16 9.96 7.57
C ALA A 210 7.84 10.71 7.30
N ARG A 211 7.73 11.42 6.18
CA ARG A 211 6.55 12.23 5.83
C ARG A 211 5.61 11.49 4.89
N THR A 212 4.32 11.72 5.06
CA THR A 212 3.30 11.37 4.07
C THR A 212 3.15 12.50 3.05
N ASP A 213 2.79 12.17 1.81
CA ASP A 213 2.58 13.14 0.75
C ASP A 213 1.12 13.12 0.29
N ALA A 214 0.32 14.06 0.81
CA ALA A 214 -1.11 14.10 0.56
C ALA A 214 -1.45 14.35 -0.93
N GLU A 215 -0.61 15.11 -1.64
CA GLU A 215 -0.81 15.40 -3.06
C GLU A 215 -0.62 14.12 -3.90
N LEU A 216 0.44 13.36 -3.63
CA LEU A 216 0.66 12.06 -4.26
C LEU A 216 -0.42 11.04 -3.87
N MET A 217 -0.86 11.04 -2.61
CA MET A 217 -1.96 10.16 -2.19
C MET A 217 -3.24 10.47 -2.98
N ASN A 218 -3.61 11.74 -3.10
CA ASN A 218 -4.78 12.14 -3.89
C ASN A 218 -4.60 11.77 -5.38
N ARG A 219 -3.41 11.99 -5.95
CA ARG A 219 -3.14 11.71 -7.36
C ARG A 219 -3.24 10.23 -7.72
N HIS A 220 -2.70 9.34 -6.89
CA HIS A 220 -2.57 7.93 -7.24
C HIS A 220 -3.58 7.02 -6.55
N LEU A 221 -4.03 7.35 -5.34
CA LEU A 221 -4.82 6.44 -4.51
C LEU A 221 -6.32 6.77 -4.55
N PHE A 222 -6.69 8.01 -4.84
CA PHE A 222 -8.08 8.42 -4.91
C PHE A 222 -8.85 7.60 -5.95
N GLY A 223 -10.00 7.04 -5.56
CA GLY A 223 -10.80 6.16 -6.41
C GLY A 223 -10.26 4.74 -6.59
N HIS A 224 -9.08 4.42 -6.03
CA HIS A 224 -8.44 3.10 -6.14
C HIS A 224 -8.53 2.27 -4.85
N PHE A 225 -9.60 2.45 -4.08
CA PHE A 225 -9.84 1.63 -2.88
C PHE A 225 -9.98 0.15 -3.26
N LYS A 226 -9.44 -0.73 -2.40
CA LYS A 226 -9.79 -2.15 -2.45
C LYS A 226 -11.26 -2.26 -2.06
N VAL A 227 -12.07 -2.79 -2.98
CA VAL A 227 -13.41 -3.22 -2.62
C VAL A 227 -13.23 -4.29 -1.57
N ALA A 228 -13.64 -4.00 -0.33
CA ALA A 228 -13.68 -5.00 0.72
C ALA A 228 -14.50 -6.15 0.14
N SER A 229 -13.85 -7.29 -0.08
CA SER A 229 -14.53 -8.49 -0.54
C SER A 229 -15.37 -8.97 0.64
N GLU A 230 -16.50 -8.33 0.88
CA GLU A 230 -17.53 -8.78 1.80
C GLU A 230 -18.03 -10.12 1.27
N GLY A 231 -17.51 -11.21 1.83
CA GLY A 231 -18.02 -12.56 1.60
C GLY A 231 -17.95 -13.04 0.16
N ASP A 232 -17.04 -13.96 -0.08
CA ASP A 232 -17.04 -14.84 -1.24
C ASP A 232 -18.39 -15.59 -1.38
N SER A 233 -19.38 -14.96 -2.01
CA SER A 233 -20.34 -15.66 -2.84
C SER A 233 -19.78 -15.59 -4.25
N GLY A 234 -18.92 -16.56 -4.57
CA GLY A 234 -18.23 -16.63 -5.83
C GLY A 234 -19.14 -16.35 -7.02
N SER A 235 -18.66 -15.51 -7.93
CA SER A 235 -19.08 -15.58 -9.31
C SER A 235 -17.94 -15.15 -10.21
N SER A 236 -17.35 -16.18 -10.81
CA SER A 236 -16.90 -16.19 -12.19
C SER A 236 -17.64 -15.16 -13.04
N ALA A 237 -16.85 -14.47 -13.87
CA ALA A 237 -17.28 -13.64 -14.97
C ALA A 237 -18.66 -14.03 -15.52
N SER A 238 -19.66 -13.19 -15.31
CA SER A 238 -20.90 -13.29 -16.07
C SER A 238 -21.44 -11.90 -16.37
N THR A 239 -21.72 -11.73 -17.66
CA THR A 239 -22.44 -10.65 -18.30
C THR A 239 -23.51 -10.09 -17.38
N SER A 240 -23.51 -8.78 -17.16
CA SER A 240 -24.42 -8.04 -16.27
C SER A 240 -25.88 -8.25 -16.67
N LYS A 241 -26.50 -9.33 -16.20
CA LYS A 241 -27.92 -9.60 -16.39
C LYS A 241 -28.72 -8.69 -15.47
N THR A 242 -29.67 -7.96 -16.05
CA THR A 242 -30.59 -7.13 -15.29
C THR A 242 -31.39 -7.99 -14.30
N ARG A 243 -31.87 -7.40 -13.20
CA ARG A 243 -32.65 -8.12 -12.17
C ARG A 243 -33.88 -8.85 -12.75
N ALA A 244 -34.41 -8.34 -13.86
CA ALA A 244 -35.49 -8.93 -14.65
C ALA A 244 -35.13 -10.25 -15.36
N GLU A 245 -33.84 -10.60 -15.45
CA GLU A 245 -33.36 -11.83 -16.09
C GLU A 245 -32.89 -12.88 -15.06
N GLN A 246 -32.77 -12.48 -13.79
CA GLN A 246 -32.32 -13.35 -12.70
C GLN A 246 -33.45 -14.27 -12.23
N VAL A 247 -33.11 -15.50 -11.85
CA VAL A 247 -34.08 -16.48 -11.34
C VAL A 247 -34.40 -16.18 -9.88
N CYS A 248 -35.68 -16.17 -9.52
CA CYS A 248 -36.10 -16.04 -8.13
C CYS A 248 -35.75 -17.29 -7.33
N PHE A 249 -34.81 -17.17 -6.38
CA PHE A 249 -34.43 -18.27 -5.49
C PHE A 249 -35.53 -18.63 -4.49
N ALA A 250 -36.24 -17.63 -3.95
CA ALA A 250 -37.36 -17.85 -3.04
C ALA A 250 -38.50 -18.63 -3.71
N PHE A 251 -38.77 -18.41 -5.00
CA PHE A 251 -39.71 -19.21 -5.77
C PHE A 251 -39.26 -20.67 -5.89
N ASN A 252 -37.97 -20.92 -6.15
CA ASN A 252 -37.43 -22.28 -6.22
C ASN A 252 -37.49 -23.02 -4.88
N LYS A 253 -37.52 -22.28 -3.77
CA LYS A 253 -37.75 -22.79 -2.40
C LYS A 253 -39.22 -22.86 -2.00
N GLY A 254 -40.17 -22.42 -2.83
CA GLY A 254 -41.59 -22.36 -2.49
C GLY A 254 -41.96 -21.25 -1.49
N GLU A 255 -41.04 -20.30 -1.24
CA GLU A 255 -41.20 -19.18 -0.31
C GLU A 255 -41.76 -17.93 -1.00
N CYS A 256 -41.70 -17.85 -2.33
CA CYS A 256 -42.26 -16.76 -3.12
C CYS A 256 -43.39 -17.28 -4.02
N THR A 257 -44.63 -16.88 -3.72
CA THR A 257 -45.84 -17.27 -4.45
C THR A 257 -46.43 -16.14 -5.30
N THR A 258 -45.98 -14.89 -5.09
CA THR A 258 -46.48 -13.71 -5.79
C THR A 258 -45.92 -13.62 -7.20
N SER A 259 -46.79 -13.50 -8.21
CA SER A 259 -46.41 -13.28 -9.62
C SER A 259 -47.06 -11.98 -10.13
N PRO A 260 -46.29 -10.97 -10.55
CA PRO A 260 -44.83 -10.95 -10.67
C PRO A 260 -44.09 -10.92 -9.33
N CYS A 261 -42.84 -11.39 -9.31
CA CYS A 261 -41.99 -11.39 -8.12
C CYS A 261 -41.79 -9.95 -7.60
N PRO A 262 -41.97 -9.67 -6.29
CA PRO A 262 -41.69 -8.35 -5.71
C PRO A 262 -40.24 -7.89 -5.91
N GLY A 263 -39.32 -8.86 -6.01
CA GLY A 263 -37.92 -8.63 -6.31
C GLY A 263 -37.60 -8.46 -7.80
N GLY A 264 -38.60 -8.42 -8.69
CA GLY A 264 -38.41 -8.29 -10.13
C GLY A 264 -37.75 -9.50 -10.82
N CYS A 265 -37.50 -10.59 -10.10
CA CYS A 265 -36.87 -11.80 -10.64
C CYS A 265 -37.88 -12.71 -11.37
N VAL A 266 -37.40 -13.54 -12.29
CA VAL A 266 -38.23 -14.50 -13.05
C VAL A 266 -38.52 -15.76 -12.24
N HIS A 267 -39.79 -16.16 -12.19
CA HIS A 267 -40.24 -17.44 -11.62
C HIS A 267 -40.07 -18.57 -12.65
N LYS A 268 -38.89 -19.19 -12.65
CA LYS A 268 -38.60 -20.41 -13.42
C LYS A 268 -37.82 -21.43 -12.58
N CYS A 269 -38.07 -22.71 -12.82
CA CYS A 269 -37.38 -23.80 -12.14
C CYS A 269 -35.89 -23.81 -12.49
N ARG A 270 -35.00 -23.89 -11.49
CA ARG A 270 -33.56 -23.89 -11.71
C ARG A 270 -33.07 -25.16 -12.42
N LYS A 271 -33.72 -26.30 -12.18
CA LYS A 271 -33.33 -27.61 -12.77
C LYS A 271 -33.76 -27.77 -14.23
N CYS A 272 -34.98 -27.40 -14.57
CA CYS A 272 -35.54 -27.66 -15.91
C CYS A 272 -35.88 -26.39 -16.71
N SER A 273 -35.72 -25.20 -16.13
CA SER A 273 -36.09 -23.90 -16.70
C SER A 273 -37.59 -23.71 -17.01
N ALA A 274 -38.46 -24.67 -16.67
CA ALA A 274 -39.90 -24.54 -16.86
C ALA A 274 -40.51 -23.49 -15.92
N MET A 275 -41.55 -22.82 -16.41
CA MET A 275 -42.38 -21.94 -15.60
C MET A 275 -43.48 -22.75 -14.91
N GLY A 276 -43.97 -22.27 -13.76
CA GLY A 276 -45.11 -22.87 -13.05
C GLY A 276 -44.77 -23.86 -11.92
N HIS A 277 -43.49 -24.21 -11.73
CA HIS A 277 -43.05 -24.92 -10.53
C HIS A 277 -41.64 -24.46 -10.09
N GLY A 278 -41.38 -24.53 -8.78
CA GLY A 278 -40.05 -24.33 -8.22
C GLY A 278 -39.21 -25.61 -8.25
N GLU A 279 -37.91 -25.50 -7.97
CA GLU A 279 -36.99 -26.63 -7.91
C GLU A 279 -37.46 -27.77 -6.98
N LYS A 280 -38.14 -27.43 -5.87
CA LYS A 280 -38.69 -28.42 -4.92
C LYS A 280 -39.71 -29.38 -5.56
N ASP A 281 -40.49 -28.91 -6.54
CA ASP A 281 -41.55 -29.69 -7.20
C ASP A 281 -41.10 -30.23 -8.57
N CYS A 282 -39.81 -30.15 -8.88
CA CYS A 282 -39.29 -30.56 -10.16
C CYS A 282 -39.17 -32.09 -10.25
N LYS A 283 -39.92 -32.70 -11.17
CA LYS A 283 -39.87 -34.14 -11.45
C LYS A 283 -38.69 -34.58 -12.33
N LYS A 284 -37.85 -33.64 -12.76
CA LYS A 284 -36.67 -33.92 -13.58
C LYS A 284 -35.50 -34.25 -12.66
N THR A 285 -35.18 -35.53 -12.54
CA THR A 285 -33.96 -36.06 -11.89
C THR A 285 -32.75 -35.84 -12.77
#